data_AF-A0A8S1B971-F1
#
_entry.id   AF-A0A8S1B971-F1
#
_cell.length_a   1.000
_cell.length_b   1.000
_cell.length_c   1.000
_cell.angle_alpha   90.00
_cell.angle_beta   90.00
_cell.angle_gamma   90.00
#
_symmetry.space_group_name_H-M   'P 1'
#
loop_
_entity.id
_entity.type
_entity.pdbx_description
1 polymer ?
#
loop_
_entity_poly.entity_id
_entity_poly.type
_entity_poly.pdbx_seq_one_letter_code
_entity_poly.pdbx_strand_id
1 'polypeptide(L)'
;MNSESKQNLVDVTKQIGSVVGVPVQDVDIRDVYRFKLKDNSDGPIIVELNTKIKKENFIESTITYNKGKGSDSRLNTEHLKMNGPIKPIYVAKALTKRTKHLQFLARVFKKNHKSRVAGLPMVKCF
;
A
#
# COMPACT_ATOMS: atom_id res chain seq x y z
N MET A 1 -5.61 13.42 -23.53
CA MET A 1 -6.16 13.52 -22.16
C MET A 1 -6.72 12.15 -21.78
N ASN A 2 -5.92 11.29 -21.14
CA ASN A 2 -6.44 10.03 -20.62
C ASN A 2 -7.06 10.31 -19.25
N SER A 3 -8.38 10.50 -19.24
CA SER A 3 -9.13 10.61 -17.99
C SER A 3 -9.15 9.23 -17.33
N GLU A 4 -8.32 9.05 -16.31
CA GLU A 4 -8.36 7.85 -15.48
C GLU A 4 -9.70 7.83 -14.73
N SER A 5 -10.49 6.77 -14.95
CA SER A 5 -11.81 6.64 -14.34
C SER A 5 -11.72 6.06 -12.94
N LYS A 6 -12.73 6.31 -12.09
CA LYS A 6 -12.84 5.63 -10.79
C LYS A 6 -12.86 4.11 -10.94
N GLN A 7 -13.49 3.60 -12.00
CA GLN A 7 -13.54 2.17 -12.28
C GLN A 7 -12.14 1.60 -12.51
N ASN A 8 -11.28 2.34 -13.21
CA ASN A 8 -9.90 1.91 -13.44
C ASN A 8 -9.14 1.75 -12.11
N LEU A 9 -9.36 2.65 -11.14
CA LEU A 9 -8.73 2.56 -9.81
C LEU A 9 -9.27 1.37 -9.00
N VAL A 10 -10.57 1.09 -9.11
CA VAL A 10 -11.19 -0.11 -8.54
C VAL A 10 -10.55 -1.36 -9.13
N ASP A 11 -10.44 -1.44 -10.46
CA ASP A 11 -9.91 -2.61 -11.15
C ASP A 11 -8.44 -2.85 -10.79
N VAL A 12 -7.62 -1.80 -10.71
CA VAL A 12 -6.23 -1.89 -10.23
C VAL A 12 -6.19 -2.45 -8.81
N THR A 13 -7.08 -2.00 -7.92
CA THR A 13 -7.14 -2.51 -6.54
C THR A 13 -7.50 -3.99 -6.49
N LYS A 14 -8.47 -4.43 -7.31
CA LYS A 14 -8.87 -5.83 -7.42
C LYS A 14 -7.76 -6.71 -7.98
N GLN A 15 -7.03 -6.22 -8.99
CA GLN A 15 -5.89 -6.91 -9.57
C GLN A 15 -4.77 -7.09 -8.55
N ILE A 16 -4.40 -6.04 -7.82
CA ILE A 16 -3.40 -6.14 -6.74
C ILE A 16 -3.85 -7.18 -5.71
N GLY A 17 -5.12 -7.12 -5.28
CA GLY A 17 -5.70 -8.10 -4.36
C GLY A 17 -5.57 -9.54 -4.85
N SER A 18 -5.84 -9.77 -6.13
CA SER A 18 -5.70 -11.09 -6.76
C SER A 18 -4.25 -11.57 -6.76
N VAL A 19 -3.29 -10.70 -7.06
CA VAL A 19 -1.85 -11.02 -7.08
C VAL A 19 -1.32 -11.38 -5.69
N VAL A 20 -1.78 -10.69 -4.64
CA VAL A 20 -1.32 -10.92 -3.26
C VAL A 20 -2.17 -11.97 -2.52
N GLY A 21 -3.14 -12.60 -3.17
CA GLY A 21 -3.98 -13.66 -2.58
C GLY A 21 -5.11 -13.17 -1.67
N VAL A 22 -5.48 -11.88 -1.75
CA VAL A 22 -6.59 -11.27 -1.01
C VAL A 22 -7.57 -10.66 -2.01
N PRO A 23 -8.52 -11.42 -2.56
CA PRO A 23 -9.47 -10.90 -3.54
C PRO A 23 -10.34 -9.79 -2.92
N VAL A 24 -10.40 -8.67 -3.63
CA VAL A 24 -11.21 -7.50 -3.28
C VAL A 24 -12.40 -7.44 -4.24
N GLN A 25 -13.60 -7.20 -3.71
CA GLN A 25 -14.84 -7.01 -4.47
C GLN A 25 -15.28 -5.54 -4.37
N ASP A 26 -16.20 -5.14 -5.24
CA ASP A 26 -16.73 -3.76 -5.23
C ASP A 26 -17.35 -3.39 -3.88
N VAL A 27 -18.06 -4.33 -3.25
CA VAL A 27 -18.69 -4.15 -1.94
C VAL A 27 -17.68 -3.92 -0.81
N ASP A 28 -16.42 -4.29 -1.00
CA ASP A 28 -15.38 -4.05 0.00
C ASP A 28 -14.82 -2.63 -0.06
N ILE A 29 -14.99 -1.95 -1.20
CA ILE A 29 -14.42 -0.62 -1.45
C ILE A 29 -15.49 0.42 -1.12
N ARG A 30 -15.17 1.27 -0.14
CA ARG A 30 -16.00 2.41 0.24
C ARG A 30 -15.78 3.59 -0.69
N ASP A 31 -14.52 3.90 -0.94
CA ASP A 31 -14.13 5.01 -1.80
C ASP A 31 -12.74 4.77 -2.38
N VAL A 32 -12.48 5.36 -3.54
CA VAL A 32 -11.18 5.30 -4.21
C VAL A 32 -10.91 6.57 -5.01
N TYR A 33 -9.72 7.12 -4.83
CA TYR A 33 -9.28 8.34 -5.51
C TYR A 33 -7.76 8.45 -5.55
N ARG A 34 -7.23 9.27 -6.45
CA ARG A 34 -5.82 9.70 -6.40
C ARG A 34 -5.66 10.92 -5.53
N PHE A 35 -4.69 10.88 -4.62
CA PHE A 35 -4.30 12.04 -3.84
C PHE A 35 -3.39 12.93 -4.69
N LYS A 36 -3.88 14.12 -5.08
CA LYS A 36 -3.11 15.07 -5.89
C LYS A 36 -1.98 15.68 -5.06
N LEU A 37 -0.74 15.46 -5.48
CA LEU A 37 0.38 16.26 -4.99
C LEU A 37 0.50 17.51 -5.87
N LYS A 38 0.89 18.63 -5.27
CA LYS A 38 0.89 19.98 -5.87
C LYS A 38 1.51 20.04 -7.28
N ASP A 39 2.51 19.18 -7.55
CA ASP A 39 3.30 19.17 -8.79
C ASP A 39 3.35 17.81 -9.49
N ASN A 40 2.52 16.82 -9.10
CA ASN A 40 2.61 15.47 -9.63
C ASN A 40 1.24 14.88 -10.00
N SER A 41 1.06 14.54 -11.28
CA SER A 41 -0.11 13.81 -11.79
C SER A 41 -0.17 12.37 -11.28
N ASP A 42 0.96 11.82 -10.83
CA ASP A 42 1.12 10.42 -10.45
C ASP A 42 0.98 10.19 -8.93
N GLY A 43 0.10 10.94 -8.29
CA GLY A 43 -0.17 10.81 -6.86
C GLY A 43 -0.65 9.40 -6.46
N PRO A 44 -0.46 9.00 -5.19
CA PRO A 44 -0.82 7.66 -4.74
C PRO A 44 -2.34 7.43 -4.83
N ILE A 45 -2.72 6.20 -5.13
CA ILE A 45 -4.12 5.77 -5.08
C ILE A 45 -4.46 5.50 -3.61
N ILE A 46 -5.46 6.22 -3.11
CA ILE A 46 -6.02 6.02 -1.79
C ILE A 46 -7.28 5.17 -1.94
N VAL A 47 -7.31 4.07 -1.21
CA VAL A 47 -8.46 3.16 -1.16
C VAL A 47 -8.97 3.10 0.28
N GLU A 48 -10.25 3.40 0.45
CA GLU A 48 -10.96 3.17 1.70
C GLU A 48 -11.73 1.86 1.60
N LEU A 49 -11.41 0.93 2.49
CA LEU A 49 -12.10 -0.35 2.59
C LEU A 49 -13.17 -0.30 3.69
N ASN A 50 -14.26 -1.05 3.49
CA ASN A 50 -15.38 -1.09 4.42
C ASN A 50 -15.04 -1.75 5.75
N THR A 51 -14.15 -2.75 5.75
CA THR A 51 -13.75 -3.45 6.97
C THR A 51 -12.27 -3.26 7.28
N LYS A 52 -11.98 -3.05 8.57
CA LYS A 52 -10.60 -2.94 9.06
C LYS A 52 -9.82 -4.25 8.89
N ILE A 53 -10.50 -5.39 9.09
CA ILE A 53 -9.91 -6.73 8.95
C ILE A 53 -9.37 -6.93 7.54
N LYS A 54 -10.17 -6.61 6.50
CA LYS A 54 -9.72 -6.79 5.11
C LYS A 54 -8.56 -5.86 4.76
N LYS A 55 -8.56 -4.63 5.29
CA LYS A 55 -7.44 -3.70 5.17
C LYS A 55 -6.14 -4.25 5.79
N GLU A 56 -6.21 -4.81 6.99
CA GLU A 56 -5.04 -5.38 7.67
C GLU A 56 -4.52 -6.60 6.92
N ASN A 57 -5.40 -7.53 6.54
CA ASN A 57 -5.06 -8.70 5.74
C ASN A 57 -4.42 -8.33 4.39
N PHE A 58 -4.95 -7.32 3.70
CA PHE A 58 -4.42 -6.86 2.41
C PHE A 58 -2.98 -6.30 2.54
N ILE A 59 -2.73 -5.50 3.58
CA ILE A 59 -1.39 -4.94 3.84
C ILE A 59 -0.42 -6.05 4.23
N GLU A 60 -0.80 -6.94 5.15
CA GLU A 60 0.06 -8.04 5.60
C GLU A 60 0.37 -9.02 4.48
N SER A 61 -0.61 -9.33 3.63
CA SER A 61 -0.41 -10.20 2.47
C SER A 61 0.51 -9.56 1.45
N THR A 62 0.45 -8.24 1.25
CA THR A 62 1.40 -7.54 0.37
C THR A 62 2.82 -7.57 0.91
N ILE A 63 3.00 -7.39 2.24
CA ILE A 63 4.32 -7.50 2.88
C ILE A 63 4.85 -8.94 2.74
N THR A 64 3.99 -9.92 2.99
CA THR A 64 4.34 -11.35 2.90
C THR A 64 4.68 -11.76 1.48
N TYR A 65 3.91 -11.29 0.49
CA TYR A 65 4.16 -11.51 -0.94
C TYR A 65 5.55 -11.01 -1.36
N ASN A 66 5.98 -9.86 -0.84
CA ASN A 66 7.28 -9.28 -1.15
C ASN A 66 8.44 -9.87 -0.33
N LYS A 67 8.15 -10.60 0.75
CA LYS A 67 9.17 -11.13 1.66
C LYS A 67 9.95 -12.25 0.97
N GLY A 68 11.27 -12.15 0.98
CA GLY A 68 12.16 -13.15 0.36
C GLY A 68 12.26 -13.06 -1.17
N LYS A 69 11.50 -12.17 -1.82
CA LYS A 69 11.61 -11.92 -3.28
C LYS A 69 12.69 -10.89 -3.61
N GLY A 70 13.43 -11.14 -4.69
CA GLY A 70 14.35 -10.19 -5.31
C GLY A 70 13.63 -8.92 -5.79
N SER A 71 14.38 -7.86 -6.12
CA SER A 71 13.81 -6.56 -6.54
C SER A 71 12.79 -6.70 -7.68
N ASP A 72 13.07 -7.60 -8.61
CA ASP A 72 12.33 -7.68 -9.88
C ASP A 72 11.05 -8.51 -9.73
N SER A 73 11.01 -9.43 -8.76
CA SER A 73 9.85 -10.31 -8.51
C SER A 73 8.89 -9.77 -7.45
N ARG A 74 9.17 -8.58 -6.89
CA ARG A 74 8.23 -7.88 -6.00
C ARG A 74 7.02 -7.39 -6.77
N LEU A 75 5.96 -7.04 -6.04
CA LEU A 75 4.76 -6.43 -6.62
C LEU A 75 5.18 -5.23 -7.50
N ASN A 76 4.82 -5.29 -8.78
CA ASN A 76 5.29 -4.37 -9.81
C ASN A 76 4.19 -4.21 -10.88
N THR A 77 4.40 -3.31 -11.84
CA THR A 77 3.43 -3.01 -12.91
C THR A 77 3.22 -4.16 -13.90
N GLU A 78 4.16 -5.09 -14.03
CA GLU A 78 4.03 -6.27 -14.89
C GLU A 78 2.89 -7.19 -14.38
N HIS A 79 2.79 -7.37 -13.07
CA HIS A 79 1.71 -8.14 -12.44
C HIS A 79 0.31 -7.53 -12.64
N LEU A 80 0.23 -6.24 -13.00
CA LEU A 80 -1.02 -5.55 -13.31
C LEU A 80 -1.32 -5.47 -14.80
N LYS A 81 -0.52 -6.15 -15.65
CA LYS A 81 -0.65 -6.09 -17.12
C LYS A 81 -0.67 -4.65 -17.66
N MET A 82 0.01 -3.73 -16.97
CA MET A 82 0.15 -2.36 -17.41
C MET A 82 1.26 -2.28 -18.44
N ASN A 83 0.95 -1.80 -19.65
CA ASN A 83 1.95 -1.59 -20.68
C ASN A 83 2.90 -0.45 -20.26
N GLY A 84 4.20 -0.70 -20.29
CA GLY A 84 5.23 0.29 -19.99
C GLY A 84 6.43 -0.28 -19.25
N PRO A 85 7.33 0.59 -18.75
CA PRO A 85 8.48 0.15 -17.94
C PRO A 85 8.00 -0.50 -16.64
N ILE A 86 8.68 -1.57 -16.24
CA ILE A 86 8.43 -2.27 -14.98
C ILE A 86 8.78 -1.34 -13.82
N LYS A 87 7.78 -0.99 -13.01
CA LYS A 87 7.94 -0.15 -11.82
C LYS A 87 7.43 -0.89 -10.59
N PRO A 88 8.14 -0.83 -9.45
CA PRO A 88 7.67 -1.44 -8.21
C PRO A 88 6.44 -0.72 -7.67
N ILE A 89 5.52 -1.48 -7.08
CA ILE A 89 4.29 -0.99 -6.48
C ILE A 89 4.36 -1.20 -4.97
N TYR A 90 4.13 -0.12 -4.23
CA TYR A 90 4.16 -0.12 -2.77
C TYR A 90 2.76 0.08 -2.21
N VAL A 91 2.39 -0.80 -1.27
CA VAL A 91 1.14 -0.71 -0.51
C VAL A 91 1.49 -0.38 0.93
N ALA A 92 0.93 0.72 1.43
CA ALA A 92 1.17 1.18 2.79
C ALA A 92 -0.12 1.69 3.43
N LYS A 93 -0.17 1.62 4.77
CA LYS A 93 -1.26 2.20 5.54
C LYS A 93 -1.13 3.72 5.54
N ALA A 94 -2.20 4.42 5.17
CA ALA A 94 -2.34 5.85 5.42
C ALA A 94 -2.39 6.11 6.94
N LEU A 95 -1.42 6.88 7.44
CA LEU A 95 -1.29 7.25 8.86
C LEU A 95 -1.44 8.76 9.01
N THR A 96 -2.07 9.18 10.11
CA THR A 96 -2.13 10.61 10.46
C THR A 96 -0.74 11.16 10.80
N LYS A 97 -0.56 12.49 10.68
CA LYS A 97 0.71 13.16 11.02
C LYS A 97 1.17 12.83 12.45
N ARG A 98 0.23 12.80 13.40
CA ARG A 98 0.48 12.45 14.81
C ARG A 98 0.99 11.01 14.93
N THR A 99 0.33 10.04 14.29
CA THR A 99 0.75 8.64 14.34
C THR A 99 2.09 8.40 13.64
N LYS A 100 2.36 9.08 12.52
CA LYS A 100 3.68 9.03 11.86
C LYS A 100 4.79 9.55 12.78
N HIS A 101 4.54 10.67 13.46
CA HIS A 101 5.48 11.23 14.44
C HIS A 101 5.71 10.28 15.62
N LEU A 102 4.64 9.68 16.17
CA LEU A 102 4.75 8.68 17.24
C LEU A 102 5.56 7.45 16.79
N GLN A 103 5.33 6.94 15.58
CA GLN A 103 6.13 5.84 15.03
C GLN A 103 7.60 6.22 14.85
N PHE A 104 7.89 7.45 14.46
CA PHE A 104 9.27 7.96 14.37
C PHE A 104 9.94 7.97 15.74
N LEU A 105 9.29 8.57 16.75
CA LEU A 105 9.81 8.62 18.12
C LEU A 105 10.05 7.22 18.70
N ALA A 106 9.13 6.28 18.47
CA ALA A 106 9.30 4.89 18.91
C ALA A 106 10.52 4.20 18.26
N ARG A 107 10.81 4.48 16.99
CA ARG A 107 11.99 3.94 16.29
C ARG A 107 13.29 4.53 16.84
N VAL A 108 13.32 5.85 17.08
CA VAL A 108 14.47 6.54 17.69
C VAL A 108 14.71 5.99 19.09
N PHE A 109 13.66 5.86 19.90
CA PHE A 109 13.75 5.29 21.24
C PHE A 109 14.30 3.86 21.22
N LYS A 110 13.79 2.97 20.35
CA LYS A 110 14.31 1.60 20.19
C LYS A 110 15.75 1.53 19.70
N LYS A 111 16.20 2.51 18.89
CA LYS A 111 17.60 2.58 18.45
C LYS A 111 18.52 2.98 19.63
N ASN A 112 18.05 3.90 20.46
CA ASN A 112 18.82 4.45 21.57
C ASN A 112 18.76 3.56 22.82
N HIS A 113 17.68 2.80 22.99
CA HIS A 113 17.46 1.87 24.09
C HIS A 113 17.24 0.46 23.53
N LYS A 114 18.05 -0.53 23.92
CA LYS A 114 17.94 -1.95 23.52
C LYS A 114 16.67 -2.66 24.03
N SER A 115 15.59 -1.94 24.27
CA SER A 115 14.32 -2.48 24.76
C SER A 115 13.46 -3.02 23.62
N ARG A 116 12.87 -4.22 23.83
CA ARG A 116 11.88 -4.81 22.91
C ARG A 116 10.58 -4.03 23.02
N VAL A 117 10.44 -2.93 22.28
CA VAL A 117 9.11 -2.34 22.05
C VAL A 117 8.34 -3.33 21.18
N ALA A 118 7.27 -3.92 21.73
CA ALA A 118 6.44 -4.90 21.06
C ALA A 118 6.02 -4.37 19.67
N GLY A 119 6.20 -5.23 18.66
CA GLY A 119 6.24 -4.86 17.26
C GLY A 119 4.92 -4.28 16.76
N LEU A 120 4.87 -2.96 16.60
CA LEU A 120 4.05 -2.38 15.54
C LEU A 120 4.69 -2.76 14.20
N PRO A 121 3.91 -3.27 13.22
CA PRO A 121 4.45 -3.71 11.95
C PRO A 121 5.28 -2.58 11.33
N MET A 122 6.56 -2.85 11.14
CA MET A 122 7.51 -1.90 10.54
C MET A 122 7.18 -1.75 9.06
N VAL A 123 6.24 -0.87 8.74
CA VAL A 123 6.07 -0.39 7.36
C VAL A 123 7.21 0.59 7.09
N LYS A 124 8.15 0.14 6.27
CA LYS A 124 9.17 0.98 5.63
C LYS A 124 8.41 1.81 4.59
N CYS A 125 7.91 2.97 4.98
CA CYS A 125 7.37 3.93 4.02
C CYS A 125 8.55 4.45 3.19
N PHE A 126 8.58 4.09 1.92
CA PHE A 126 9.32 4.80 0.89
C PHE A 126 8.36 5.75 0.19
#